data_AF-G4YQ28-F1
#
_entry.id   AF-G4YQ28-F1
#
_cell.length_a   1.000
_cell.length_b   1.000
_cell.length_c   1.000
_cell.angle_alpha   90.00
_cell.angle_beta   90.00
_cell.angle_gamma   90.00
#
_symmetry.space_group_name_H-M   'P 1'
#
loop_
_entity.id
_entity.type
_entity.pdbx_description
1 polymer ?
#
loop_
_entity_poly.entity_id
_entity_poly.type
_entity_poly.pdbx_seq_one_letter_code
_entity_poly.pdbx_strand_id
1 'polypeptide(L)'
;MTPCQRMKALLAAKALERKESAPVVSTVENLREFLQRKGELIPIVIRMKLVWITDHVYGTWKLVRLHFTDAEAPESLDNLLSVYKTPYEANREDIASALLTVTIWNVESDSELLPLPGSVVDINEYANLQLYRDKQCQLPTRLPQMIWSNEQSSPV
;
A
#
# COMPACT_ATOMS: atom_id res chain seq x y z
N MET A 1 8.29 -13.91 -38.08
CA MET A 1 8.75 -13.71 -36.68
C MET A 1 8.18 -14.85 -35.83
N THR A 2 9.00 -15.54 -35.05
CA THR A 2 8.56 -16.69 -34.23
C THR A 2 7.89 -16.25 -32.93
N PRO A 3 7.12 -17.12 -32.25
CA PRO A 3 6.54 -16.83 -30.94
C PRO A 3 7.58 -16.35 -29.90
N CYS A 4 8.76 -16.98 -29.84
CA CYS A 4 9.83 -16.57 -28.93
C CYS A 4 10.38 -15.18 -29.25
N GLN A 5 10.51 -14.82 -30.54
CA GLN A 5 10.94 -13.49 -30.94
C GLN A 5 9.92 -12.41 -30.57
N ARG A 6 8.62 -12.69 -30.73
CA ARG A 6 7.55 -11.79 -30.28
C ARG A 6 7.58 -11.58 -28.77
N MET A 7 7.76 -12.65 -28.00
CA MET A 7 7.85 -12.55 -26.54
C MET A 7 9.09 -11.77 -26.09
N LYS A 8 10.26 -12.01 -26.70
CA LYS A 8 11.48 -11.24 -26.41
C LYS A 8 11.31 -9.74 -26.71
N ALA A 9 10.67 -9.40 -27.83
CA ALA A 9 10.39 -8.01 -28.18
C ALA A 9 9.42 -7.36 -27.18
N LEU A 10 8.36 -8.06 -26.77
CA LEU A 10 7.43 -7.59 -25.73
C LEU A 10 8.12 -7.37 -24.38
N LEU A 11 8.99 -8.30 -23.97
CA LEU A 11 9.73 -8.17 -22.72
C LEU A 11 10.75 -7.02 -22.77
N ALA A 12 11.41 -6.81 -23.91
CA ALA A 12 12.34 -5.71 -24.12
C ALA A 12 11.62 -4.34 -24.11
N ALA A 13 10.45 -4.24 -24.74
CA ALA A 13 9.62 -3.04 -24.71
C ALA A 13 9.16 -2.71 -23.28
N LYS A 14 8.65 -3.69 -22.53
CA LYS A 14 8.29 -3.52 -21.11
C LYS A 14 9.47 -3.18 -20.20
N ALA A 15 10.68 -3.61 -20.55
CA ALA A 15 11.89 -3.25 -19.81
C ALA A 15 12.33 -1.81 -20.10
N LEU A 16 12.05 -1.30 -21.30
CA LEU A 16 12.31 0.08 -21.68
C LEU A 16 11.29 1.05 -21.05
N GLU A 17 10.00 0.67 -21.01
CA GLU A 17 8.96 1.42 -20.29
C GLU A 17 9.25 1.51 -18.79
N ARG A 18 9.75 0.42 -18.18
CA ARG A 18 10.17 0.42 -16.76
C ARG A 18 11.40 1.29 -16.45
N LYS A 19 12.15 1.75 -17.46
CA LYS A 19 13.30 2.65 -17.25
C LYS A 19 12.88 4.10 -17.00
N GLU A 20 11.68 4.50 -17.41
CA GLU A 20 11.05 5.70 -16.87
C GLU A 20 10.47 5.35 -15.50
N SER A 21 11.10 5.83 -14.44
CA SER A 21 10.61 5.61 -13.08
C SER A 21 9.20 6.20 -12.98
N ALA A 22 8.21 5.36 -12.72
CA ALA A 22 6.88 5.83 -12.37
C ALA A 22 6.99 6.82 -11.19
N PRO A 23 6.19 7.91 -11.17
CA PRO A 23 6.20 8.84 -10.06
C PRO A 23 5.91 8.14 -8.73
N VAL A 24 6.62 8.54 -7.68
CA VAL A 24 6.39 8.04 -6.32
C VAL A 24 5.46 8.99 -5.58
N VAL A 25 4.38 8.45 -5.01
CA VAL A 25 3.47 9.17 -4.10
C VAL A 25 3.71 8.66 -2.69
N SER A 26 4.15 9.57 -1.81
CA SER A 26 4.61 9.22 -0.45
C SER A 26 3.75 9.75 0.70
N THR A 27 2.67 10.49 0.39
CA THR A 27 1.74 11.03 1.39
C THR A 27 0.29 10.71 1.03
N VAL A 28 -0.53 10.48 2.06
CA VAL A 28 -1.95 10.15 1.89
C VAL A 28 -2.71 11.30 1.24
N GLU A 29 -2.34 12.54 1.55
CA GLU A 29 -2.90 13.74 0.92
C GLU A 29 -2.65 13.76 -0.59
N ASN A 30 -1.39 13.58 -1.02
CA ASN A 30 -1.05 13.55 -2.45
C ASN A 30 -1.73 12.37 -3.17
N LEU A 31 -1.87 11.22 -2.48
CA LEU A 31 -2.60 10.07 -3.04
C LEU A 31 -4.09 10.37 -3.22
N ARG A 32 -4.71 11.07 -2.26
CA ARG A 32 -6.11 11.49 -2.35
C ARG A 32 -6.29 12.50 -3.49
N GLU A 33 -5.45 13.53 -3.56
CA GLU A 33 -5.48 14.50 -4.65
C GLU A 33 -5.32 13.83 -6.01
N PHE A 34 -4.39 12.87 -6.11
CA PHE A 34 -4.19 12.08 -7.33
C PHE A 34 -5.47 11.36 -7.75
N LEU A 35 -6.20 10.75 -6.81
CA LEU A 35 -7.46 10.05 -7.07
C LEU A 35 -8.64 10.98 -7.35
N GLN A 36 -8.60 12.23 -6.91
CA GLN A 36 -9.63 13.23 -7.19
C GLN A 36 -9.50 13.86 -8.59
N ARG A 37 -8.33 13.73 -9.24
CA ARG A 37 -8.13 14.25 -10.59
C ARG A 37 -9.03 13.53 -11.58
N LYS A 38 -9.80 14.31 -12.36
CA LYS A 38 -10.60 13.79 -13.46
C LYS A 38 -9.69 13.51 -14.66
N GLY A 39 -9.43 12.25 -14.97
CA GLY A 39 -8.60 11.85 -16.10
C GLY A 39 -8.14 10.40 -16.02
N GLU A 40 -7.37 9.96 -17.01
CA GLU A 40 -6.70 8.66 -16.97
C GLU A 40 -5.58 8.71 -15.92
N LEU A 41 -5.63 7.78 -14.96
CA LEU A 41 -4.62 7.68 -13.91
C LEU A 41 -3.35 7.07 -14.51
N ILE A 42 -2.25 7.83 -14.49
CA ILE A 42 -0.94 7.28 -14.82
C ILE A 42 -0.50 6.25 -13.77
N PRO A 43 0.29 5.23 -14.15
CA PRO A 43 0.90 4.35 -13.16
C PRO A 43 1.78 5.14 -12.18
N ILE A 44 1.59 4.94 -10.88
CA ILE A 44 2.42 5.50 -9.81
C ILE A 44 2.92 4.38 -8.89
N VAL A 45 3.99 4.64 -8.17
CA VAL A 45 4.40 3.83 -7.01
C VAL A 45 3.87 4.50 -5.76
N ILE A 46 3.15 3.75 -4.92
CA ILE A 46 2.72 4.22 -3.61
C ILE A 46 3.79 3.81 -2.61
N ARG A 47 4.42 4.77 -1.93
CA ARG A 47 5.38 4.51 -0.84
C ARG A 47 4.77 4.97 0.47
N MET A 48 4.56 4.10 1.44
CA MET A 48 3.90 4.49 2.71
C MET A 48 4.46 3.73 3.90
N LYS A 49 4.30 4.28 5.12
CA LYS A 49 4.71 3.65 6.38
C LYS A 49 3.55 2.85 6.96
N LEU A 50 3.76 1.55 7.19
CA LEU A 50 2.78 0.70 7.84
C LEU A 50 2.67 1.08 9.32
N VAL A 51 1.46 1.31 9.82
CA VAL A 51 1.22 1.64 11.23
C VAL A 51 0.67 0.44 11.99
N TRP A 52 -0.38 -0.22 11.49
CA TRP A 52 -0.88 -1.45 12.11
C TRP A 52 -1.65 -2.33 11.13
N ILE A 53 -1.90 -3.57 11.56
CA ILE A 53 -2.64 -4.60 10.84
C ILE A 53 -3.87 -4.98 11.65
N THR A 54 -4.97 -5.29 10.97
CA THR A 54 -6.21 -5.78 11.58
C THR A 54 -6.74 -6.97 10.81
N ASP A 55 -7.16 -8.02 11.51
CA ASP A 55 -7.87 -9.15 10.93
C ASP A 55 -9.35 -8.83 10.76
N HIS A 56 -9.91 -9.33 9.66
CA HIS A 56 -11.34 -9.24 9.38
C HIS A 56 -11.83 -10.56 8.80
N VAL A 57 -13.07 -10.89 9.15
CA VAL A 57 -13.77 -12.06 8.61
C VAL A 57 -15.02 -11.57 7.90
N TYR A 58 -15.17 -11.94 6.62
CA TYR A 58 -16.34 -11.62 5.81
C TYR A 58 -16.98 -12.92 5.30
N GLY A 59 -18.00 -13.39 6.01
CA GLY A 59 -18.54 -14.73 5.80
C GLY A 59 -17.48 -15.79 6.12
N THR A 60 -17.10 -16.60 5.14
CA THR A 60 -16.02 -17.60 5.27
C THR A 60 -14.64 -17.07 4.87
N TRP A 61 -14.55 -15.84 4.35
CA TRP A 61 -13.31 -15.26 3.84
C TRP A 61 -12.57 -14.52 4.95
N LYS A 62 -11.27 -14.79 5.08
CA LYS A 62 -10.35 -14.01 5.92
C LYS A 62 -9.64 -12.98 5.07
N LEU A 63 -9.54 -11.76 5.60
CA LEU A 63 -8.72 -10.71 5.02
C LEU A 63 -8.02 -9.93 6.12
N VAL A 64 -6.88 -9.35 5.78
CA VAL A 64 -6.21 -8.38 6.63
C VAL A 64 -6.36 -6.99 6.02
N ARG A 65 -6.49 -6.00 6.89
CA ARG A 65 -6.34 -4.59 6.53
C ARG A 65 -5.07 -4.05 7.15
N LEU A 66 -4.22 -3.52 6.28
CA LEU A 66 -3.00 -2.82 6.63
C LEU A 66 -3.29 -1.32 6.55
N HIS A 67 -2.95 -0.59 7.60
CA HIS A 67 -3.23 0.83 7.73
C HIS A 67 -1.93 1.62 7.64
N PHE A 68 -1.86 2.47 6.63
CA PHE A 68 -0.64 3.16 6.23
C PHE A 68 -0.77 4.67 6.42
N THR A 69 0.31 5.28 6.90
CA THR A 69 0.51 6.74 6.98
C THR A 69 1.61 7.17 6.01
N ASP A 70 1.85 8.47 5.92
CA ASP A 70 2.93 9.08 5.14
C ASP A 70 4.28 8.38 5.40
N ALA A 71 5.04 8.13 4.32
CA ALA A 71 6.27 7.35 4.38
C ALA A 71 7.32 7.93 5.33
N GLU A 72 7.48 9.25 5.28
CA GLU A 72 8.49 10.01 6.02
C GLU A 72 7.94 10.61 7.33
N ALA A 73 6.80 10.11 7.82
CA ALA A 73 6.22 10.57 9.09
C ALA A 73 7.28 10.52 10.21
N PRO A 74 7.63 11.65 10.86
CA PRO A 74 8.73 11.71 11.82
C PRO A 74 8.40 11.04 13.16
N GLU A 75 7.11 10.77 13.42
CA GLU A 75 6.64 10.19 14.67
C GLU A 75 7.11 8.75 14.84
N SER A 76 7.37 8.38 16.10
CA SER A 76 7.63 6.98 16.46
C SER A 76 6.39 6.12 16.21
N LEU A 77 6.60 4.81 16.01
CA LEU A 77 5.51 3.86 15.84
C LEU A 77 4.53 3.90 17.03
N ASP A 78 5.02 3.99 18.27
CA ASP A 78 4.18 4.07 19.47
C ASP A 78 3.28 5.31 19.46
N ASN A 79 3.80 6.46 19.02
CA ASN A 79 3.00 7.67 18.88
C ASN A 79 1.92 7.49 17.80
N LEU A 80 2.29 6.99 16.62
CA LEU A 80 1.35 6.71 15.53
C LEU A 80 0.25 5.73 15.96
N LEU A 81 0.58 4.68 16.71
CA LEU A 81 -0.39 3.74 17.28
C LEU A 81 -1.33 4.44 18.28
N SER A 82 -0.80 5.30 19.14
CA SER A 82 -1.59 6.04 20.12
C SER A 82 -2.59 7.01 19.47
N VAL A 83 -2.19 7.66 18.37
CA VAL A 83 -2.99 8.66 17.65
C VAL A 83 -4.01 8.01 16.71
N TYR A 84 -3.62 6.94 16.00
CA TYR A 84 -4.48 6.35 14.98
C TYR A 84 -5.17 5.06 15.42
N LYS A 85 -4.45 4.12 16.04
CA LYS A 85 -5.01 2.80 16.35
C LYS A 85 -5.90 2.82 17.59
N THR A 86 -5.42 3.42 18.68
CA THR A 86 -6.15 3.43 19.97
C THR A 86 -7.55 4.07 19.85
N PRO A 87 -7.72 5.25 19.23
CA PRO A 87 -9.04 5.86 19.06
C PRO A 87 -9.80 5.40 17.80
N TYR A 88 -9.29 4.41 17.04
CA TYR A 88 -9.81 4.04 15.72
C TYR A 88 -11.30 3.74 15.71
N GLU A 89 -11.77 2.91 16.64
CA GLU A 89 -13.16 2.45 16.65
C GLU A 89 -14.16 3.59 16.87
N ALA A 90 -13.82 4.56 17.72
CA ALA A 90 -14.67 5.71 18.00
C ALA A 90 -14.64 6.78 16.89
N ASN A 91 -13.55 6.84 16.10
CA ASN A 91 -13.30 7.90 15.12
C ASN A 91 -12.98 7.33 13.73
N ARG A 92 -13.62 6.21 13.39
CA ARG A 92 -13.23 5.38 12.24
C ARG A 92 -13.21 6.15 10.94
N GLU A 93 -14.20 7.00 10.68
CA GLU A 93 -14.29 7.71 9.41
C GLU A 93 -13.19 8.76 9.24
N ASP A 94 -12.91 9.53 10.29
CA ASP A 94 -11.88 10.57 10.28
C ASP A 94 -10.49 9.95 10.18
N ILE A 95 -10.20 8.93 10.99
CA ILE A 95 -8.90 8.25 10.97
C ILE A 95 -8.69 7.49 9.66
N ALA A 96 -9.68 6.77 9.16
CA ALA A 96 -9.55 6.09 7.87
C ALA A 96 -9.40 7.08 6.70
N SER A 97 -9.89 8.32 6.83
CA SER A 97 -9.66 9.34 5.81
C SER A 97 -8.21 9.80 5.80
N ALA A 98 -7.54 9.85 6.96
CA ALA A 98 -6.15 10.26 7.11
C ALA A 98 -5.13 9.16 6.72
N LEU A 99 -5.59 7.96 6.37
CA LEU A 99 -4.74 6.80 6.11
C LEU A 99 -5.02 6.20 4.73
N LEU A 100 -4.04 5.46 4.22
CA LEU A 100 -4.27 4.48 3.17
C LEU A 100 -4.64 3.14 3.81
N THR A 101 -5.80 2.59 3.46
CA THR A 101 -6.22 1.25 3.90
C THR A 101 -6.00 0.24 2.77
N VAL A 102 -5.04 -0.66 2.96
CA VAL A 102 -4.75 -1.76 2.02
C VAL A 102 -5.43 -3.03 2.50
N THR A 103 -6.14 -3.72 1.60
CA THR A 103 -6.79 -5.01 1.88
C THR A 103 -6.08 -6.15 1.17
N ILE A 104 -5.73 -7.20 1.91
CA ILE A 104 -5.14 -8.43 1.37
C ILE A 104 -6.01 -9.62 1.81
N TRP A 105 -6.34 -10.48 0.85
CA TRP A 105 -7.17 -11.66 1.09
C TRP A 105 -6.33 -12.90 1.38
N ASN A 106 -6.90 -13.83 2.16
CA ASN A 106 -6.30 -15.14 2.46
C ASN A 106 -4.91 -15.05 3.12
N VAL A 107 -4.72 -14.04 3.96
CA VAL A 107 -3.53 -13.85 4.79
C VAL A 107 -4.02 -13.56 6.21
N GLU A 108 -3.28 -14.02 7.22
CA GLU A 108 -3.53 -13.74 8.65
C GLU A 108 -2.57 -12.65 9.13
N SER A 109 -2.98 -11.83 10.10
CA SER A 109 -2.19 -10.66 10.52
C SER A 109 -0.83 -10.98 11.14
N ASP A 110 -0.64 -12.22 11.62
CA ASP A 110 0.59 -12.75 12.21
C ASP A 110 1.51 -13.46 11.19
N SER A 111 1.12 -13.47 9.91
CA SER A 111 1.93 -14.04 8.84
C SER A 111 3.29 -13.34 8.72
N GLU A 112 4.38 -14.11 8.77
CA GLU A 112 5.76 -13.63 8.54
C GLU A 112 5.99 -13.03 7.14
N LEU A 113 5.06 -13.29 6.21
CA LEU A 113 5.08 -12.70 4.86
C LEU A 113 4.60 -11.26 4.82
N LEU A 114 4.08 -10.70 5.93
CA LEU A 114 3.62 -9.32 6.00
C LEU A 114 4.75 -8.39 6.48
N PRO A 115 4.76 -7.12 6.04
CA PRO A 115 5.62 -6.12 6.62
C PRO A 115 5.30 -5.91 8.10
N LEU A 116 6.33 -5.64 8.89
CA LEU A 116 6.13 -5.27 10.29
C LEU A 116 5.62 -3.82 10.39
N PRO A 117 4.77 -3.51 11.38
CA PRO A 117 4.50 -2.13 11.76
C PRO A 117 5.79 -1.31 11.89
N GLY A 118 5.81 -0.12 11.30
CA GLY A 118 6.97 0.75 11.18
C GLY A 118 7.71 0.65 9.83
N SER A 119 7.57 -0.45 9.09
CA SER A 119 8.20 -0.61 7.78
C SER A 119 7.63 0.38 6.75
N VAL A 120 8.52 0.94 5.92
CA VAL A 120 8.14 1.66 4.71
C VAL A 120 7.98 0.65 3.58
N VAL A 121 6.84 0.71 2.90
CA VAL A 121 6.43 -0.25 1.87
C VAL A 121 6.17 0.48 0.57
N ASP A 122 6.79 0.00 -0.50
CA ASP A 122 6.52 0.40 -1.87
C ASP A 122 5.49 -0.56 -2.49
N ILE A 123 4.40 -0.02 -3.02
CA ILE A 123 3.31 -0.77 -3.66
C ILE A 123 3.21 -0.33 -5.12
N ASN A 124 3.31 -1.28 -6.03
CA ASN A 124 3.28 -1.05 -7.48
C ASN A 124 2.43 -2.11 -8.18
N GLU A 125 2.21 -1.92 -9.49
CA GLU A 125 1.46 -2.87 -10.35
C GLU A 125 0.08 -3.27 -9.80
N TYR A 126 -0.53 -2.42 -8.98
CA TYR A 126 -1.78 -2.69 -8.29
C TYR A 126 -3.00 -2.39 -9.16
N ALA A 127 -4.15 -2.93 -8.77
CA ALA A 127 -5.43 -2.66 -9.42
C ALA A 127 -6.43 -2.08 -8.42
N ASN A 128 -7.40 -1.30 -8.90
CA ASN A 128 -8.53 -0.81 -8.11
C ASN A 128 -8.17 0.07 -6.90
N LEU A 129 -7.11 0.87 -7.01
CA LEU A 129 -6.92 2.01 -6.11
C LEU A 129 -8.08 2.99 -6.29
N GLN A 130 -8.77 3.34 -5.21
CA GLN A 130 -9.95 4.19 -5.28
C GLN A 130 -10.18 4.99 -3.99
N LEU A 131 -11.07 5.98 -4.09
CA LEU A 131 -11.63 6.67 -2.93
C LEU A 131 -12.95 6.02 -2.51
N TYR A 132 -13.02 5.57 -1.27
CA TYR A 132 -14.27 5.17 -0.65
C TYR A 132 -14.91 6.38 0.03
N ARG A 133 -16.21 6.60 -0.25
CA ARG A 133 -16.97 7.78 0.21
C ARG A 133 -16.26 9.11 -0.06
N ASP A 134 -15.61 9.21 -1.23
CA ASP A 134 -14.91 10.40 -1.72
C ASP A 134 -13.74 10.91 -0.86
N LYS A 135 -13.33 10.17 0.19
CA LYS A 135 -12.35 10.64 1.18
C LYS A 135 -11.27 9.62 1.53
N GLN A 136 -11.63 8.33 1.60
CA GLN A 136 -10.75 7.29 2.15
C GLN A 136 -10.00 6.58 1.02
N CYS A 137 -8.67 6.65 1.04
CA CYS A 137 -7.84 5.92 0.10
C CYS A 137 -7.88 4.43 0.42
N GLN A 138 -8.43 3.62 -0.48
CA GLN A 138 -8.51 2.17 -0.31
C GLN A 138 -7.86 1.45 -1.48
N LEU A 139 -7.13 0.38 -1.15
CA LEU A 139 -6.44 -0.44 -2.14
C LEU A 139 -6.54 -1.94 -1.83
N PRO A 140 -7.36 -2.70 -2.56
CA PRO A 140 -7.24 -4.16 -2.59
C PRO A 140 -5.99 -4.56 -3.36
N THR A 141 -5.09 -5.34 -2.75
CA THR A 141 -3.82 -5.75 -3.41
C THR A 141 -3.43 -7.18 -3.05
N ARG A 142 -2.32 -7.66 -3.62
CA ARG A 142 -1.70 -8.95 -3.32
C ARG A 142 -0.30 -8.74 -2.76
N LEU A 143 0.15 -9.65 -1.88
CA LEU A 143 1.50 -9.59 -1.30
C LEU A 143 2.64 -9.36 -2.31
N PRO A 144 2.68 -10.00 -3.50
CA PRO A 144 3.78 -9.81 -4.45
C PRO A 144 3.89 -8.39 -5.04
N GLN A 145 2.86 -7.55 -4.88
CA GLN A 145 2.85 -6.16 -5.33
C GLN A 145 3.45 -5.20 -4.29
N MET A 146 3.82 -5.72 -3.13
CA MET A 146 4.38 -4.96 -2.02
C MET A 146 5.86 -5.31 -1.86
N ILE A 147 6.70 -4.29 -1.71
CA ILE A 147 8.14 -4.41 -1.57
C ILE A 147 8.55 -3.61 -0.35
N TRP A 148 9.27 -4.24 0.58
CA TRP A 148 9.79 -3.58 1.77
C TRP A 148 11.09 -4.26 2.20
N SER A 149 11.91 -3.51 2.93
CA SER A 149 13.06 -4.05 3.62
C SER A 149 12.68 -4.31 5.07
N ASN A 150 12.94 -5.52 5.56
CA ASN A 150 12.93 -5.79 6.98
C ASN A 150 14.21 -5.19 7.57
N GLU A 151 14.16 -3.97 8.11
CA GLU A 151 15.26 -3.48 8.94
C GLU A 151 15.24 -4.22 10.29
N GLN A 152 15.77 -5.44 10.33
CA GLN A 152 16.29 -6.05 11.56
C GLN A 152 17.45 -7.00 11.25
N SER A 153 18.68 -6.48 11.37
CA SER A 153 19.74 -7.08 12.17
C SER A 153 20.97 -6.17 12.17
N SER A 154 21.02 -5.19 13.07
CA SER A 154 22.32 -4.76 13.60
C SER A 154 22.75 -5.84 14.59
N PRO A 155 23.86 -6.56 14.35
CA PRO A 155 24.47 -7.33 15.42
C PRO A 155 25.07 -6.33 16.42
N VAL A 156 24.67 -6.46 17.68
CA VAL A 156 25.45 -5.97 18.83
C VAL A 156 26.72 -6.80 18.94
#